data_AF-A0A968KJE7-F1
#
_entry.id   AF-A0A968KJE7-F1
#
_cell.length_a   1.000
_cell.length_b   1.000
_cell.length_c   1.000
_cell.angle_alpha   90.00
_cell.angle_beta   90.00
_cell.angle_gamma   90.00
#
_symmetry.space_group_name_H-M   'P 1'
#
loop_
_entity.id
_entity.type
_entity.pdbx_description
1 polymer ?
#
loop_
_entity_poly.entity_id
_entity_poly.type
_entity_poly.pdbx_seq_one_letter_code
_entity_poly.pdbx_strand_id
1 'polypeptide(L)'
;MKCTHPFRTYPITACLLALILCLTAGCASTSSKKLEQLGKVLRVYNNAFESKSENGGSMYVQNDYRMDYLLKYSEIKTKVSFHESQTLNHAYYRDGKPVSVNVEDPEKEFNEAVVTMRYQIAISPSNVLKNFIHDQHWHYENKMWLLKPNLDPFLK
;
A
#
# COMPACT_ATOMS: atom_id res chain seq x y z
N MET A 1 22.84 -28.28 -69.66
CA MET A 1 22.77 -27.42 -68.46
C MET A 1 21.33 -26.99 -68.25
N LYS A 2 20.67 -27.49 -67.19
CA LYS A 2 19.46 -26.92 -66.56
C LYS A 2 19.35 -27.58 -65.18
N CYS A 3 19.65 -26.83 -64.13
CA CYS A 3 19.49 -27.25 -62.74
C CYS A 3 18.13 -26.75 -62.24
N THR A 4 17.33 -27.63 -61.66
CA THR A 4 16.05 -27.31 -61.00
C THR A 4 16.18 -27.59 -59.50
N HIS A 5 16.09 -26.55 -58.67
CA HIS A 5 15.93 -26.66 -57.22
C HIS A 5 14.44 -26.70 -56.86
N PRO A 6 13.98 -27.56 -55.93
CA PRO A 6 12.69 -27.38 -55.30
C PRO A 6 12.83 -26.42 -54.11
N PHE A 7 12.08 -25.31 -54.16
CA PHE A 7 11.86 -24.43 -53.02
C PHE A 7 11.03 -25.18 -51.97
N ARG A 8 11.61 -25.34 -50.78
CA ARG A 8 10.97 -25.89 -49.59
C ARG A 8 10.01 -24.84 -49.03
N THR A 9 8.70 -25.04 -49.19
CA THR A 9 7.65 -24.22 -48.57
C THR A 9 7.61 -24.50 -47.07
N TYR A 10 7.94 -23.51 -46.26
CA TYR A 10 7.70 -23.54 -44.82
C TYR A 10 6.24 -23.14 -44.53
N PRO A 11 5.56 -23.81 -43.59
CA PRO A 11 4.14 -23.57 -43.34
C PRO A 11 3.93 -22.22 -42.63
N ILE A 12 3.33 -21.26 -43.34
CA ILE A 12 2.92 -19.94 -42.84
C ILE A 12 1.85 -20.05 -41.72
N THR A 13 1.27 -21.23 -41.53
CA THR A 13 0.22 -21.51 -40.54
C THR A 13 0.70 -21.52 -39.08
N ALA A 14 2.00 -21.71 -38.80
CA ALA A 14 2.50 -21.73 -37.42
C ALA A 14 2.60 -20.33 -36.78
N CYS A 15 2.72 -19.27 -37.58
CA CYS A 15 2.87 -17.90 -37.07
C CYS A 15 1.54 -17.27 -36.63
N LEU A 16 0.43 -17.68 -37.25
CA LEU A 16 -0.91 -17.14 -36.95
C LEU A 16 -1.50 -17.68 -35.64
N LEU A 17 -1.17 -18.92 -35.25
CA LEU A 17 -1.67 -19.49 -33.99
C LEU A 17 -1.00 -18.89 -32.75
N ALA A 18 0.28 -18.52 -32.86
CA ALA A 18 1.02 -17.86 -31.76
C ALA A 18 0.53 -16.42 -31.51
N LEU A 19 0.02 -15.73 -32.53
CA LEU A 19 -0.48 -14.37 -32.40
C LEU A 19 -1.84 -14.30 -31.66
N ILE A 20 -2.66 -15.35 -31.77
CA ILE A 20 -3.99 -15.42 -31.13
C ILE A 20 -3.87 -15.71 -29.63
N LEU A 21 -2.85 -16.46 -29.19
CA LEU A 21 -2.57 -16.73 -27.78
C LEU A 21 -2.05 -15.51 -27.00
N CYS A 22 -1.54 -14.47 -27.67
CA CYS A 22 -1.13 -13.23 -27.01
C CYS A 22 -2.31 -12.26 -26.74
N LEU A 23 -3.48 -12.48 -27.35
CA LEU A 23 -4.68 -11.65 -27.14
C LEU A 23 -5.54 -12.13 -25.96
N THR A 24 -5.28 -13.32 -25.42
CA THR A 24 -5.90 -13.83 -24.19
C THR A 24 -5.03 -13.58 -22.95
N ALA A 25 -3.96 -12.79 -23.08
CA ALA A 25 -3.13 -12.35 -21.97
C ALA A 25 -3.92 -11.39 -21.06
N GLY A 26 -4.65 -12.01 -20.13
CA GLY A 26 -4.98 -11.44 -18.83
C GLY A 26 -5.83 -10.18 -18.86
N CYS A 27 -7.15 -10.36 -18.84
CA CYS A 27 -7.98 -9.51 -17.98
C CYS A 27 -7.59 -9.77 -16.52
N ALA A 28 -6.40 -9.32 -16.10
CA ALA A 28 -6.08 -9.19 -14.69
C ALA A 28 -6.97 -8.05 -14.17
N SER A 29 -7.97 -8.43 -13.39
CA SER A 29 -8.97 -7.51 -12.84
C SER A 29 -8.25 -6.34 -12.19
N THR A 30 -8.45 -5.15 -12.76
CA THR A 30 -7.90 -3.87 -12.30
C THR A 30 -8.16 -3.68 -10.80
N SER A 31 -9.30 -4.20 -10.37
CA SER A 31 -9.81 -4.26 -9.02
C SER A 31 -8.82 -4.77 -7.95
N SER A 32 -7.91 -5.71 -8.27
CA SER A 32 -6.87 -6.16 -7.31
C SER A 32 -5.90 -5.03 -6.93
N LYS A 33 -5.69 -4.04 -7.81
CA LYS A 33 -4.59 -3.09 -7.73
C LYS A 33 -4.72 -2.09 -6.60
N LYS A 34 -5.92 -1.55 -6.33
CA LYS A 34 -6.09 -0.52 -5.27
C LYS A 34 -5.90 -1.12 -3.87
N LEU A 35 -6.47 -2.30 -3.62
CA LEU A 35 -6.34 -3.02 -2.35
C LEU A 35 -4.90 -3.54 -2.14
N GLU A 36 -4.30 -4.11 -3.19
CA GLU A 36 -2.90 -4.52 -3.18
C GLU A 36 -1.96 -3.33 -2.94
N GLN A 37 -2.23 -2.19 -3.60
CA GLN A 37 -1.49 -0.95 -3.41
C GLN A 37 -1.60 -0.47 -1.96
N LEU A 38 -2.79 -0.51 -1.35
CA LEU A 38 -2.97 -0.17 0.06
C LEU A 38 -2.09 -1.06 0.94
N GLY A 39 -2.17 -2.38 0.79
CA GLY A 39 -1.35 -3.33 1.56
C GLY A 39 0.15 -3.07 1.42
N LYS A 40 0.61 -2.75 0.20
CA LYS A 40 2.01 -2.37 -0.04
C LYS A 40 2.38 -1.06 0.66
N VAL A 41 1.55 -0.02 0.53
CA VAL A 41 1.78 1.30 1.15
C VAL A 41 1.83 1.19 2.66
N LEU A 42 0.88 0.48 3.28
CA LEU A 42 0.85 0.23 4.72
C LEU A 42 2.16 -0.39 5.21
N ARG A 43 2.62 -1.45 4.54
CA ARG A 43 3.87 -2.12 4.90
C ARG A 43 5.08 -1.19 4.79
N VAL A 44 5.19 -0.42 3.70
CA VAL A 44 6.35 0.47 3.50
C VAL A 44 6.33 1.63 4.49
N TYR A 45 5.16 2.24 4.71
CA TYR A 45 5.00 3.33 5.68
C TYR A 45 5.30 2.86 7.11
N ASN A 46 4.66 1.78 7.58
CA ASN A 46 4.85 1.29 8.95
C ASN A 46 6.30 0.89 9.20
N ASN A 47 6.94 0.20 8.24
CA ASN A 47 8.37 -0.10 8.34
C ASN A 47 9.20 1.17 8.44
N ALA A 48 8.96 2.18 7.59
CA ALA A 48 9.70 3.43 7.63
C ALA A 48 9.51 4.20 8.96
N PHE A 49 8.30 4.21 9.50
CA PHE A 49 7.95 4.86 10.76
C PHE A 49 8.59 4.14 11.97
N GLU A 50 8.41 2.82 12.05
CA GLU A 50 8.83 2.00 13.20
C GLU A 50 10.36 1.79 13.22
N SER A 51 10.99 1.69 12.04
CA SER A 51 12.46 1.61 11.92
C SER A 51 13.16 2.95 12.12
N LYS A 52 12.43 4.02 12.43
CA LYS A 52 13.00 5.35 12.65
C LYS A 52 13.77 5.90 11.44
N SER A 53 13.31 5.60 10.23
CA SER A 53 13.86 6.18 9.00
C SER A 53 13.89 7.72 9.07
N GLU A 54 14.74 8.35 8.26
CA GLU A 54 14.96 9.81 8.32
C GLU A 54 13.66 10.63 8.26
N ASN A 55 12.76 10.26 7.35
CA ASN A 55 11.52 10.99 7.09
C ASN A 55 10.26 10.27 7.60
N GLY A 56 10.40 9.09 8.23
CA GLY A 56 9.28 8.33 8.77
C GLY A 56 8.21 7.95 7.74
N GLY A 57 8.54 7.88 6.46
CA GLY A 57 7.53 7.64 5.42
C GLY A 57 6.65 8.85 5.10
N SER A 58 7.10 10.08 5.36
CA SER A 58 6.36 11.34 5.08
C SER A 58 5.91 11.52 3.63
N MET A 59 6.48 10.77 2.68
CA MET A 59 6.02 10.69 1.29
C MET A 59 4.58 10.16 1.17
N TYR A 60 4.12 9.37 2.14
CA TYR A 60 2.76 8.85 2.18
C TYR A 60 1.82 9.74 2.99
N VAL A 61 2.28 10.85 3.55
CA VAL A 61 1.44 11.77 4.34
C VAL A 61 0.81 12.79 3.40
N GLN A 62 -0.48 13.09 3.60
CA GLN A 62 -1.20 14.15 2.91
C GLN A 62 -0.41 15.48 3.01
N ASN A 63 -0.32 16.23 1.90
CA ASN A 63 0.55 17.40 1.79
C ASN A 63 0.34 18.42 2.92
N ASP A 64 -0.93 18.71 3.25
CA ASP A 64 -1.31 19.72 4.25
C ASP A 64 -0.83 19.37 5.66
N TYR A 65 -0.55 18.10 5.94
CA TYR A 65 -0.11 17.62 7.26
C TYR A 65 1.38 17.32 7.32
N ARG A 66 2.11 17.35 6.18
CA ARG A 66 3.48 16.81 6.10
C ARG A 66 4.47 17.55 7.01
N MET A 67 4.32 18.87 7.15
CA MET A 67 5.21 19.67 8.00
C MET A 67 4.99 19.37 9.50
N ASP A 68 3.73 19.38 9.97
CA ASP A 68 3.40 19.02 11.37
C ASP A 68 3.83 17.58 11.67
N TYR A 69 3.60 16.67 10.72
CA TYR A 69 4.05 15.28 10.81
C TYR A 69 5.57 15.17 11.04
N LEU A 70 6.39 15.85 10.24
CA LEU A 70 7.85 15.78 10.35
C LEU A 70 8.37 16.34 11.68
N LEU A 71 7.75 17.42 12.18
CA LEU A 71 8.09 18.00 13.48
C LEU A 71 7.81 17.01 14.62
N LYS A 72 6.59 16.46 14.68
CA LYS A 72 6.19 15.46 15.69
C LYS A 72 6.98 14.16 15.57
N TYR A 73 7.22 13.71 14.34
CA TYR A 73 7.99 12.49 14.09
C TYR A 73 9.43 12.61 14.56
N SER A 74 10.06 13.79 14.46
CA SER A 74 11.42 14.01 14.99
C SER A 74 11.49 13.74 16.50
N GLU A 75 10.46 14.15 17.25
CA GLU A 75 10.34 13.84 18.67
C GLU A 75 10.14 12.34 18.91
N ILE A 76 9.21 11.70 18.20
CA ILE A 76 8.94 10.25 18.28
C ILE A 76 10.22 9.45 18.01
N LYS A 77 10.95 9.80 16.96
CA LYS A 77 12.20 9.15 16.55
C LYS A 77 13.19 9.09 17.70
N THR A 78 13.27 10.15 18.50
CA THR A 78 14.19 10.23 19.65
C THR A 78 13.68 9.56 20.92
N LYS A 79 12.36 9.65 21.19
CA LYS A 79 11.79 9.26 22.50
C LYS A 79 11.13 7.88 22.54
N VAL A 80 10.61 7.40 21.41
CA VAL A 80 9.75 6.22 21.36
C VAL A 80 10.55 5.02 20.89
N SER A 81 10.49 3.90 21.60
CA SER A 81 11.03 2.61 21.18
C SER A 81 9.87 1.69 20.80
N PHE A 82 9.89 1.19 19.57
CA PHE A 82 8.89 0.24 19.07
C PHE A 82 9.34 -1.19 19.38
N HIS A 83 8.48 -1.95 20.04
CA HIS A 83 8.74 -3.35 20.40
C HIS A 83 7.92 -4.31 19.54
N GLU A 84 6.62 -4.04 19.42
CA GLU A 84 5.71 -4.83 18.60
C GLU A 84 4.67 -3.93 17.94
N SER A 85 4.30 -4.26 16.71
CA SER A 85 3.20 -3.66 15.97
C SER A 85 2.39 -4.76 15.29
N GLN A 86 1.06 -4.63 15.33
CA GLN A 86 0.17 -5.61 14.72
C GLN A 86 -1.04 -4.91 14.10
N THR A 87 -1.35 -5.24 12.85
CA THR A 87 -2.62 -4.85 12.24
C THR A 87 -3.75 -5.72 12.78
N LEU A 88 -4.77 -5.10 13.37
CA LEU A 88 -5.93 -5.78 13.94
C LEU A 88 -7.10 -5.85 12.95
N ASN A 89 -7.35 -4.78 12.20
CA ASN A 89 -8.51 -4.68 11.33
C ASN A 89 -8.28 -3.71 10.17
N HIS A 90 -9.03 -3.93 9.09
CA HIS A 90 -9.19 -2.99 7.98
C HIS A 90 -10.68 -2.69 7.79
N ALA A 91 -11.06 -1.42 7.87
CA ALA A 91 -12.38 -0.94 7.50
C ALA A 91 -12.26 -0.05 6.27
N TYR A 92 -13.19 -0.20 5.32
CA TYR A 92 -13.17 0.51 4.04
C TYR A 92 -14.40 1.39 3.91
N TYR A 93 -14.21 2.56 3.30
CA TYR A 93 -15.26 3.56 3.17
C TYR A 93 -15.29 4.14 1.76
N ARG A 94 -16.49 4.56 1.36
CA ARG A 94 -16.70 5.45 0.21
C ARG A 94 -17.34 6.74 0.69
N ASP A 95 -16.63 7.85 0.56
CA ASP A 95 -17.12 9.18 0.92
C ASP A 95 -17.70 9.19 2.36
N GLY A 96 -16.91 8.66 3.31
CA GLY A 96 -17.26 8.51 4.72
C GLY A 96 -18.29 7.41 5.06
N LYS A 97 -18.84 6.67 4.08
CA LYS A 97 -19.80 5.57 4.33
C LYS A 97 -19.10 4.21 4.30
N PRO A 98 -19.32 3.33 5.30
CA PRO A 98 -18.70 2.02 5.33
C PRO A 98 -19.16 1.17 4.14
N VAL A 99 -18.23 0.44 3.54
CA VAL A 99 -18.51 -0.49 2.44
C VAL A 99 -17.87 -1.84 2.72
N SER A 100 -18.55 -2.91 2.30
CA SER A 100 -17.92 -4.23 2.20
C SER A 100 -17.12 -4.26 0.91
N VAL A 101 -15.85 -4.66 0.97
CA VAL A 101 -15.03 -4.81 -0.23
C VAL A 101 -15.32 -6.18 -0.82
N ASN A 102 -15.93 -6.22 -2.00
CA ASN A 102 -15.96 -7.42 -2.81
C ASN A 102 -14.54 -7.65 -3.40
N VAL A 103 -13.98 -8.84 -3.21
CA VAL A 103 -12.64 -9.20 -3.73
C VAL A 103 -12.61 -9.26 -5.26
N GLU A 104 -13.76 -9.41 -5.91
CA GLU A 104 -13.89 -9.49 -7.37
C GLU A 104 -13.83 -8.12 -8.07
N ASP A 105 -14.40 -7.05 -7.49
CA ASP A 105 -14.30 -5.67 -8.02
C ASP A 105 -13.96 -4.56 -6.98
N PRO A 106 -12.82 -4.63 -6.24
CA PRO A 106 -12.45 -3.63 -5.23
C PRO A 106 -12.30 -2.17 -5.74
N GLU A 107 -12.01 -1.91 -7.01
CA GLU A 107 -11.55 -0.58 -7.44
C GLU A 107 -12.63 0.49 -7.42
N LYS A 108 -13.88 0.11 -7.67
CA LYS A 108 -15.02 1.04 -7.66
C LYS A 108 -15.55 1.30 -6.25
N GLU A 109 -15.14 0.48 -5.28
CA GLU A 109 -15.95 0.36 -4.08
C GLU A 109 -15.60 1.32 -2.93
N PHE A 110 -14.36 1.77 -2.85
CA PHE A 110 -13.86 2.58 -1.74
C PHE A 110 -12.77 3.58 -2.15
N ASN A 111 -12.68 4.69 -1.43
CA ASN A 111 -11.64 5.72 -1.54
C ASN A 111 -10.99 6.03 -0.18
N GLU A 112 -11.43 5.38 0.88
CA GLU A 112 -10.97 5.60 2.23
C GLU A 112 -10.75 4.24 2.92
N ALA A 113 -9.77 4.18 3.81
CA ALA A 113 -9.50 3.03 4.65
C ALA A 113 -9.07 3.45 6.05
N VAL A 114 -9.58 2.75 7.06
CA VAL A 114 -9.12 2.86 8.44
C VAL A 114 -8.44 1.56 8.82
N VAL A 115 -7.16 1.66 9.17
CA VAL A 115 -6.33 0.52 9.58
C VAL A 115 -6.08 0.61 11.07
N THR A 116 -6.68 -0.32 11.82
CA THR A 116 -6.53 -0.39 13.27
C THR A 116 -5.25 -1.15 13.60
N MET A 117 -4.31 -0.48 14.25
CA MET A 117 -3.03 -1.02 14.68
C MET A 117 -3.00 -1.17 16.20
N ARG A 118 -2.37 -2.24 16.68
CA ARG A 118 -1.92 -2.37 18.07
C ARG A 118 -0.42 -2.09 18.11
N TYR A 119 -0.02 -1.24 19.04
CA TYR A 119 1.38 -0.94 19.30
C TYR A 119 1.76 -1.32 20.72
N GLN A 120 2.95 -1.89 20.87
CA GLN A 120 3.69 -2.00 22.12
C GLN A 120 4.95 -1.14 22.01
N ILE A 121 5.03 -0.11 22.85
CA ILE A 121 6.13 0.86 22.84
C ILE A 121 6.63 1.17 24.25
N ALA A 122 7.84 1.71 24.34
CA ALA A 122 8.34 2.43 25.51
C ALA A 122 8.61 3.90 25.15
N ILE A 123 8.40 4.83 26.08
CA ILE A 123 8.58 6.28 25.84
C ILE A 123 9.50 6.86 26.91
N SER A 124 10.68 7.31 26.46
CA SER A 124 11.69 7.96 27.30
C SER A 124 11.14 9.19 28.05
N PRO A 125 11.51 9.40 29.34
CA PRO A 125 12.54 8.68 30.10
C PRO A 125 12.06 7.37 30.76
N SER A 126 10.81 6.98 30.57
CA SER A 126 10.28 5.74 31.13
C SER A 126 10.60 4.55 30.23
N ASN A 127 10.98 3.44 30.85
CA ASN A 127 11.18 2.16 30.16
C ASN A 127 9.98 1.22 30.30
N VAL A 128 8.84 1.73 30.77
CA VAL A 128 7.61 0.93 30.91
C VAL A 128 6.99 0.71 29.53
N LEU A 129 6.73 -0.56 29.21
CA LEU A 129 6.00 -0.93 28.01
C LEU A 129 4.53 -0.49 28.15
N LYS A 130 4.06 0.29 27.18
CA LYS A 130 2.67 0.69 27.01
C LYS A 130 2.11 -0.02 25.77
N ASN A 131 0.91 -0.57 25.92
CA ASN A 131 0.14 -1.09 24.80
C ASN A 131 -1.01 -0.13 24.49
N PHE A 132 -1.23 0.19 23.22
CA PHE A 132 -2.39 0.99 22.81
C PHE A 132 -2.83 0.64 21.40
N ILE A 133 -4.07 1.03 21.09
CA ILE A 133 -4.67 0.89 19.77
C ILE A 133 -4.63 2.25 19.08
N HIS A 134 -4.28 2.24 17.80
CA HIS A 134 -4.17 3.43 16.97
C HIS A 134 -4.79 3.17 15.60
N ASP A 135 -5.72 4.05 15.21
CA ASP A 135 -6.32 4.02 13.90
C ASP A 135 -5.55 4.93 12.93
N GLN A 136 -5.09 4.33 11.84
CA GLN A 136 -4.49 5.04 10.72
C GLN A 136 -5.56 5.33 9.67
N HIS A 137 -5.74 6.61 9.31
CA HIS A 137 -6.75 7.03 8.34
C HIS A 137 -6.12 7.30 6.97
N TRP A 138 -6.49 6.50 5.98
CA TRP A 138 -5.93 6.52 4.64
C TRP A 138 -6.97 6.99 3.62
N HIS A 139 -6.57 7.87 2.70
CA HIS A 139 -7.39 8.37 1.60
C HIS A 139 -6.72 8.07 0.27
N TYR A 140 -7.50 7.68 -0.72
CA TYR A 140 -7.04 7.41 -2.07
C TYR A 140 -7.22 8.65 -2.95
N GLU A 141 -6.13 9.36 -3.21
CA GLU A 141 -6.12 10.61 -3.97
C GLU A 141 -4.99 10.58 -5.00
N ASN A 142 -5.21 11.13 -6.19
CA ASN A 142 -4.19 11.22 -7.24
C ASN A 142 -3.47 9.88 -7.54
N LYS A 143 -4.22 8.77 -7.51
CA LYS A 143 -3.73 7.39 -7.70
C LYS A 143 -2.78 6.88 -6.61
N MET A 144 -2.80 7.49 -5.43
CA MET A 144 -1.96 7.11 -4.30
C MET A 144 -2.77 7.06 -3.00
N TRP A 145 -2.39 6.14 -2.10
CA TRP A 145 -2.88 6.13 -0.73
C TRP A 145 -2.07 7.11 0.12
N LEU A 146 -2.77 8.05 0.74
CA LEU A 146 -2.20 9.08 1.59
C LEU A 146 -2.79 9.00 3.00
N LEU A 147 -1.92 9.05 3.99
CA LEU A 147 -2.24 9.07 5.40
C LEU A 147 -2.64 10.49 5.82
N LYS A 148 -3.78 10.58 6.53
CA LYS A 148 -4.09 11.69 7.42
C LYS A 148 -3.52 11.35 8.81
N PRO A 149 -2.39 11.95 9.21
CA PRO A 149 -1.63 11.46 10.36
C PRO A 149 -2.28 11.89 11.69
N ASN A 150 -2.17 11.02 12.69
CA ASN A 150 -2.43 11.35 14.09
C ASN A 150 -1.33 10.74 14.97
N LEU A 151 -0.36 11.58 15.35
CA LEU A 151 0.83 11.14 16.08
C LEU A 151 0.74 11.34 17.60
N ASP A 152 -0.34 11.96 18.08
CA ASP A 152 -0.51 12.30 19.49
C ASP A 152 -0.41 11.10 20.46
N PRO A 153 -0.89 9.89 20.12
CA PRO A 153 -0.74 8.73 21.01
C PRO A 153 0.71 8.33 21.31
N PHE A 154 1.66 8.67 20.43
CA PHE A 154 3.09 8.35 20.58
C PHE A 154 3.85 9.41 21.39
N LEU A 155 3.21 10.53 21.70
CA LEU A 155 3.81 11.68 22.39
C LEU A 155 3.27 11.85 23.83
N LYS A 156 2.53 10.86 24.34
CA LYS A 156 1.85 10.90 25.66
C LYS A 156 2.41 9.93 26.70
#